data_AF-A0A538HPA5-F1
#
_entry.id   AF-A0A538HPA5-F1
#
_cell.length_a   1.000
_cell.length_b   1.000
_cell.length_c   1.000
_cell.angle_alpha   90.00
_cell.angle_beta   90.00
_cell.angle_gamma   90.00
#
_symmetry.space_group_name_H-M   'P 1'
#
loop_
_entity.id
_entity.type
_entity.pdbx_description
1 polymer ?
#
loop_
_entity_poly.entity_id
_entity_poly.type
_entity_poly.pdbx_seq_one_letter_code
_entity_poly.pdbx_strand_id
1 'polypeptide(L)'
;MRRLVLITAGLLVLTISGLTLARGLDNARSVKSVAGTFSATTVTGSQTRSCTTVDGKTIVWTKATYTGIAGGDPDLSGPIRLDVRSTIDTTDGLGVLSGRLRIGASGGDTVAHLDAVYDHGAVAGLASGHTRTPHVALLGNLSVASFTATGGFVNAKIGGGTSGGSAVELGPGKCAPKPSRETSRAHGTVSALSITSITVGGLTCMIPANLAAKVNPNTIKIGARAEIECALANGVNTLLRIKLSHGDENDD
;
A
#
# COMPACT_ATOMS: atom_id res chain seq x y z
N MET A 1 67.25 5.66 -11.71
CA MET A 1 66.00 6.20 -12.30
C MET A 1 65.20 5.10 -13.00
N ARG A 2 64.46 4.25 -12.26
CA ARG A 2 63.66 3.15 -12.84
C ARG A 2 62.67 2.53 -11.84
N ARG A 3 61.97 3.33 -11.02
CA ARG A 3 60.99 2.82 -10.03
C ARG A 3 59.83 3.79 -9.74
N LEU A 4 59.33 4.50 -10.76
CA LEU A 4 58.22 5.45 -10.60
C LEU A 4 57.31 5.46 -11.85
N VAL A 5 56.63 4.34 -12.17
CA VAL A 5 55.63 4.34 -13.27
C VAL A 5 54.38 3.48 -12.99
N LEU A 6 54.24 2.76 -11.87
CA LEU A 6 53.17 1.75 -11.71
C LEU A 6 52.12 2.06 -10.62
N ILE A 7 51.61 3.29 -10.53
CA ILE A 7 50.44 3.59 -9.67
C ILE A 7 49.54 4.68 -10.29
N THR A 8 48.99 4.46 -11.48
CA THR A 8 48.05 5.42 -12.12
C THR A 8 47.02 4.77 -13.05
N ALA A 9 46.55 3.56 -12.74
CA ALA A 9 45.53 2.88 -13.56
C ALA A 9 44.50 2.06 -12.76
N GLY A 10 44.16 2.49 -11.54
CA GLY A 10 43.29 1.73 -10.64
C GLY A 10 42.17 2.53 -9.98
N LEU A 11 41.68 3.60 -10.61
CA LEU A 11 40.76 4.53 -9.93
C LEU A 11 39.75 5.17 -10.89
N LEU A 12 39.00 4.36 -11.66
CA LEU A 12 37.93 4.91 -12.52
C LEU A 12 36.81 3.90 -12.90
N VAL A 13 36.50 2.90 -12.07
CA VAL A 13 35.46 1.88 -12.39
C VAL A 13 34.38 1.70 -11.31
N LEU A 14 34.29 2.56 -10.28
CA LEU A 14 33.30 2.40 -9.20
C LEU A 14 32.20 3.48 -9.15
N THR A 15 31.71 3.99 -10.28
CA THR A 15 30.65 5.03 -10.29
C THR A 15 29.35 4.65 -11.00
N ILE A 16 29.20 3.44 -11.56
CA ILE A 16 28.03 3.09 -12.38
C ILE A 16 26.99 2.21 -11.63
N SER A 17 27.31 1.68 -10.45
CA SER A 17 26.43 0.73 -9.75
C SER A 17 25.20 1.34 -9.06
N GLY A 18 24.99 2.66 -9.11
CA GLY A 18 23.89 3.35 -8.41
C GLY A 18 22.59 3.57 -9.21
N LEU A 19 22.62 3.40 -10.54
CA LEU A 19 21.51 3.84 -11.42
C LEU A 19 20.47 2.75 -11.75
N THR A 20 20.69 1.49 -11.35
CA THR A 20 19.79 0.38 -11.68
C THR A 20 18.61 0.21 -10.70
N LEU A 21 18.62 0.85 -9.52
CA LEU A 21 17.50 0.78 -8.58
C LEU A 21 16.36 1.78 -8.88
N ALA A 22 16.58 2.76 -9.77
CA ALA A 22 15.55 3.74 -10.11
C ALA A 22 14.53 3.23 -11.15
N ARG A 23 14.93 2.31 -12.05
CA ARG A 23 14.06 1.81 -13.13
C ARG A 23 12.94 0.86 -12.69
N GLY A 24 12.92 0.48 -11.41
CA GLY A 24 11.85 -0.33 -10.82
C GLY A 24 10.64 0.49 -10.33
N LEU A 25 10.77 1.82 -10.24
CA LEU A 25 9.74 2.71 -9.66
C LEU A 25 9.03 3.57 -10.72
N ASP A 26 9.39 3.43 -11.99
CA ASP A 26 8.80 4.19 -13.11
C ASP A 26 7.30 3.89 -13.32
N ASN A 27 6.77 2.82 -12.67
CA ASN A 27 5.36 2.43 -12.69
C ASN A 27 4.68 2.55 -11.31
N ALA A 28 5.22 3.38 -10.40
CA ALA A 28 4.61 3.59 -9.10
C ALA A 28 3.14 4.02 -9.22
N ARG A 29 2.25 3.31 -8.53
CA ARG A 29 0.82 3.66 -8.46
C ARG A 29 0.50 4.34 -7.15
N SER A 30 -0.32 5.38 -7.19
CA SER A 30 -0.92 5.92 -5.97
C SER A 30 -2.04 4.97 -5.54
N VAL A 31 -2.01 4.52 -4.29
CA VAL A 31 -3.06 3.67 -3.70
C VAL A 31 -3.89 4.53 -2.76
N LYS A 32 -5.20 4.62 -3.02
CA LYS A 32 -6.18 5.27 -2.13
C LYS A 32 -7.16 4.22 -1.66
N SER A 33 -7.29 4.06 -0.34
CA SER A 33 -8.34 3.23 0.24
C SER A 33 -9.69 3.90 0.00
N VAL A 34 -10.67 3.12 -0.45
CA VAL A 34 -12.06 3.55 -0.63
C VAL A 34 -13.04 2.52 -0.07
N ALA A 35 -14.24 2.97 0.26
CA ALA A 35 -15.34 2.15 0.70
C ALA A 35 -16.69 2.75 0.27
N GLY A 36 -17.64 1.88 -0.05
CA GLY A 36 -18.99 2.25 -0.41
C GLY A 36 -20.00 1.24 0.10
N THR A 37 -21.20 1.71 0.42
CA THR A 37 -22.38 0.91 0.72
C THR A 37 -23.47 1.19 -0.28
N PHE A 38 -24.24 0.18 -0.68
CA PHE A 38 -25.34 0.36 -1.61
C PHE A 38 -26.53 -0.56 -1.32
N SER A 39 -27.70 -0.12 -1.76
CA SER A 39 -28.92 -0.92 -1.80
C SER A 39 -29.52 -0.81 -3.19
N ALA A 40 -29.72 -1.95 -3.84
CA ALA A 40 -30.24 -2.07 -5.20
C ALA A 40 -31.37 -3.10 -5.24
N THR A 41 -32.56 -2.65 -4.83
CA THR A 41 -33.74 -3.50 -4.60
C THR A 41 -34.79 -3.40 -5.70
N THR A 42 -34.66 -2.44 -6.61
CA THR A 42 -35.54 -2.33 -7.77
C THR A 42 -35.06 -3.29 -8.87
N VAL A 43 -35.87 -4.28 -9.20
CA VAL A 43 -35.53 -5.31 -10.20
C VAL A 43 -36.26 -5.04 -11.51
N THR A 44 -35.53 -5.10 -12.62
CA THR A 44 -36.07 -4.98 -13.97
C THR A 44 -35.43 -6.04 -14.89
N GLY A 45 -36.13 -6.40 -15.97
CA GLY A 45 -35.60 -7.33 -16.98
C GLY A 45 -35.25 -8.73 -16.45
N SER A 46 -35.96 -9.20 -15.41
CA SER A 46 -35.69 -10.50 -14.78
C SER A 46 -36.09 -11.66 -15.68
N GLN A 47 -35.16 -12.58 -15.90
CA GLN A 47 -35.36 -13.84 -16.59
C GLN A 47 -34.86 -14.97 -15.69
N THR A 48 -35.78 -15.85 -15.27
CA THR A 48 -35.46 -16.99 -14.41
C THR A 48 -35.74 -18.28 -15.16
N ARG A 49 -34.81 -19.24 -15.03
CA ARG A 49 -34.95 -20.60 -15.54
C ARG A 49 -34.55 -21.56 -14.42
N SER A 50 -35.23 -22.69 -14.33
CA SER A 50 -34.87 -23.75 -13.39
C SER A 50 -34.65 -25.06 -14.14
N CYS A 51 -33.75 -25.88 -13.61
CA CYS A 51 -33.62 -27.28 -13.99
C CYS A 51 -33.32 -28.15 -12.77
N THR A 52 -33.70 -29.41 -12.87
CA THR A 52 -33.34 -30.43 -11.87
C THR A 52 -32.16 -31.21 -12.42
N THR A 53 -31.11 -31.34 -11.60
CA THR A 53 -29.91 -32.11 -11.94
C THR A 53 -30.19 -33.60 -11.87
N VAL A 54 -29.27 -34.42 -12.39
CA VAL A 54 -29.34 -35.89 -12.27
C VAL A 54 -29.36 -36.36 -10.81
N ASP A 55 -28.80 -35.57 -9.89
CA ASP A 55 -28.76 -35.83 -8.46
C ASP A 55 -30.00 -35.29 -7.71
N GLY A 56 -31.02 -34.83 -8.44
CA GLY A 56 -32.28 -34.33 -7.86
C GLY A 56 -32.23 -32.91 -7.31
N LYS A 57 -31.08 -32.21 -7.38
CA LYS A 57 -30.95 -30.81 -6.92
C LYS A 57 -31.56 -29.82 -7.89
N THR A 58 -32.14 -28.74 -7.39
CA THR A 58 -32.77 -27.70 -8.22
C THR A 58 -31.83 -26.51 -8.41
N ILE A 59 -31.36 -26.34 -9.64
CA ILE A 59 -30.56 -25.17 -10.03
C ILE A 59 -31.48 -24.11 -10.62
N VAL A 60 -31.38 -22.89 -10.10
CA VAL A 60 -32.06 -21.71 -10.61
C VAL A 60 -31.03 -20.76 -11.21
N TRP A 61 -31.18 -20.51 -12.51
CA TRP A 61 -30.46 -19.48 -13.22
C TRP A 61 -31.32 -18.22 -13.32
N THR A 62 -30.79 -17.07 -12.90
CA THR A 62 -31.47 -15.78 -13.03
C THR A 62 -30.54 -14.77 -13.71
N LYS A 63 -31.09 -13.99 -14.65
CA LYS A 63 -30.47 -12.77 -15.17
C LYS A 63 -31.41 -11.60 -14.92
N ALA A 64 -30.93 -10.56 -14.28
CA ALA A 64 -31.73 -9.38 -13.98
C ALA A 64 -30.88 -8.11 -13.88
N THR A 65 -31.55 -6.97 -14.01
CA THR A 65 -30.97 -5.65 -13.74
C THR A 65 -31.51 -5.14 -12.40
N TYR A 66 -30.60 -4.79 -11.50
CA TYR A 66 -30.90 -4.24 -10.19
C TYR A 66 -30.49 -2.77 -10.14
N THR A 67 -31.37 -1.89 -9.66
CA THR A 67 -31.07 -0.47 -9.51
C THR A 67 -31.35 0.03 -8.11
N GLY A 68 -30.62 1.07 -7.69
CA GLY A 68 -30.84 1.77 -6.43
C GLY A 68 -29.82 2.87 -6.19
N ILE A 69 -29.37 3.03 -4.94
CA ILE A 69 -28.46 4.11 -4.52
C ILE A 69 -27.23 3.53 -3.82
N ALA A 70 -26.06 4.06 -4.17
CA ALA A 70 -24.79 3.86 -3.48
C ALA A 70 -24.35 5.13 -2.75
N GLY A 71 -23.65 4.98 -1.63
CA GLY A 71 -23.06 6.06 -0.84
C GLY A 71 -21.74 5.63 -0.19
N GLY A 72 -20.95 6.59 0.28
CA GLY A 72 -19.62 6.36 0.83
C GLY A 72 -18.63 7.36 0.24
N ASP A 73 -17.48 6.88 -0.23
CA ASP A 73 -16.53 7.72 -0.95
C ASP A 73 -17.15 8.37 -2.20
N PRO A 74 -16.67 9.56 -2.62
CA PRO A 74 -17.23 10.28 -3.77
C PRO A 74 -17.29 9.46 -5.06
N ASP A 75 -16.26 8.65 -5.33
CA ASP A 75 -16.17 7.80 -6.53
C ASP A 75 -17.08 6.56 -6.47
N LEU A 76 -17.63 6.23 -5.30
CA LEU A 76 -18.54 5.10 -5.05
C LEU A 76 -19.95 5.55 -4.61
N SER A 77 -20.28 6.83 -4.82
CA SER A 77 -21.56 7.42 -4.41
C SER A 77 -22.39 7.86 -5.61
N GLY A 78 -23.68 7.53 -5.62
CA GLY A 78 -24.63 7.91 -6.67
C GLY A 78 -25.61 6.80 -7.05
N PRO A 79 -26.45 7.02 -8.08
CA PRO A 79 -27.32 5.99 -8.62
C PRO A 79 -26.51 4.78 -9.08
N ILE A 80 -26.91 3.59 -8.65
CA ILE A 80 -26.24 2.33 -8.99
C ILE A 80 -27.13 1.47 -9.90
N ARG A 81 -26.50 0.81 -10.85
CA ARG A 81 -27.07 -0.22 -11.71
C ARG A 81 -26.17 -1.45 -11.71
N LEU A 82 -26.75 -2.62 -11.45
CA LEU A 82 -26.09 -3.90 -11.54
C LEU A 82 -26.81 -4.76 -12.59
N ASP A 83 -26.08 -5.22 -13.59
CA ASP A 83 -26.56 -6.21 -14.55
C ASP A 83 -25.94 -7.56 -14.18
N VAL A 84 -26.74 -8.44 -13.57
CA VAL A 84 -26.26 -9.61 -12.82
C VAL A 84 -26.83 -10.92 -13.39
N ARG A 85 -26.02 -11.97 -13.34
CA ARG A 85 -26.40 -13.35 -13.57
C ARG A 85 -26.07 -14.17 -12.32
N SER A 86 -27.04 -14.91 -11.81
CA SER A 86 -26.84 -15.86 -10.71
C SER A 86 -27.17 -17.27 -11.16
N THR A 87 -26.41 -18.24 -10.67
CA THR A 87 -26.72 -19.68 -10.77
C THR A 87 -26.68 -20.24 -9.36
N ILE A 88 -27.83 -20.62 -8.84
CA ILE A 88 -28.00 -21.00 -7.43
C ILE A 88 -28.60 -22.40 -7.38
N ASP A 89 -27.92 -23.28 -6.68
CA ASP A 89 -28.52 -24.51 -6.16
C ASP A 89 -29.44 -24.12 -5.01
N THR A 90 -30.74 -24.12 -5.29
CA THR A 90 -31.77 -23.75 -4.30
C THR A 90 -32.05 -24.86 -3.29
N THR A 91 -31.55 -26.08 -3.55
CA THR A 91 -31.62 -27.19 -2.59
C THR A 91 -30.59 -26.98 -1.49
N ASP A 92 -29.36 -26.67 -1.86
CA ASP A 92 -28.25 -26.50 -0.91
C ASP A 92 -28.04 -25.04 -0.46
N GLY A 93 -28.71 -24.07 -1.10
CA GLY A 93 -28.52 -22.65 -0.81
C GLY A 93 -27.18 -22.09 -1.27
N LEU A 94 -26.48 -22.76 -2.19
CA LEU A 94 -25.15 -22.39 -2.66
C LEU A 94 -25.18 -21.94 -4.12
N GLY A 95 -24.27 -21.05 -4.52
CA GLY A 95 -24.22 -20.64 -5.91
C GLY A 95 -23.11 -19.65 -6.24
N VAL A 96 -23.23 -19.10 -7.44
CA VAL A 96 -22.32 -18.07 -7.94
C VAL A 96 -23.09 -16.93 -8.57
N LEU A 97 -22.47 -15.75 -8.55
CA LEU A 97 -23.01 -14.53 -9.08
C LEU A 97 -21.91 -13.79 -9.85
N SER A 98 -22.21 -13.39 -11.08
CA SER A 98 -21.32 -12.56 -11.90
C SER A 98 -22.09 -11.42 -12.54
N GLY A 99 -21.44 -10.30 -12.82
CA GLY A 99 -22.15 -9.16 -13.38
C GLY A 99 -21.32 -7.93 -13.65
N ARG A 100 -22.00 -6.87 -14.04
CA ARG A 100 -21.41 -5.55 -14.21
C ARG A 100 -22.10 -4.55 -13.30
N LEU A 101 -21.30 -3.77 -12.61
CA LEU A 101 -21.71 -2.67 -11.76
C LEU A 101 -21.38 -1.35 -12.45
N ARG A 102 -22.32 -0.40 -12.37
CA ARG A 102 -22.13 1.00 -12.74
C ARG A 102 -22.67 1.90 -11.64
N ILE A 103 -21.88 2.84 -11.17
CA ILE A 103 -22.29 3.89 -10.24
C ILE A 103 -22.13 5.23 -10.94
N GLY A 104 -23.21 5.98 -11.07
CA GLY A 104 -23.20 7.34 -11.61
C GLY A 104 -22.69 8.32 -10.57
N ALA A 105 -21.37 8.49 -10.48
CA ALA A 105 -20.74 9.44 -9.58
C ALA A 105 -20.65 10.85 -10.18
N SER A 106 -20.43 11.87 -9.35
CA SER A 106 -20.27 13.24 -9.81
C SER A 106 -19.00 13.37 -10.67
N GLY A 107 -19.17 13.70 -11.95
CA GLY A 107 -18.07 13.89 -12.89
C GLY A 107 -17.60 12.63 -13.64
N GLY A 108 -18.30 11.50 -13.53
CA GLY A 108 -18.08 10.30 -14.36
C GLY A 108 -18.58 9.01 -13.70
N ASP A 109 -18.76 7.96 -14.49
CA ASP A 109 -19.20 6.66 -13.97
C ASP A 109 -18.04 5.84 -13.39
N THR A 110 -18.30 5.19 -12.26
CA THR A 110 -17.49 4.06 -11.80
C THR A 110 -18.07 2.78 -12.38
N VAL A 111 -17.22 1.95 -12.99
CA VAL A 111 -17.62 0.71 -13.65
C VAL A 111 -16.76 -0.43 -13.14
N ALA A 112 -17.40 -1.52 -12.72
CA ALA A 112 -16.69 -2.72 -12.29
C ALA A 112 -17.36 -4.01 -12.81
N HIS A 113 -16.55 -5.04 -13.01
CA HIS A 113 -17.00 -6.41 -13.09
C HIS A 113 -17.09 -7.00 -11.68
N LEU A 114 -18.09 -7.85 -11.47
CA LEU A 114 -18.33 -8.53 -10.20
C LEU A 114 -18.24 -10.03 -10.42
N ASP A 115 -17.53 -10.72 -9.54
CA ASP A 115 -17.49 -12.18 -9.44
C ASP A 115 -17.62 -12.56 -7.96
N ALA A 116 -18.60 -13.39 -7.62
CA ALA A 116 -18.94 -13.68 -6.24
C ALA A 116 -19.52 -15.08 -6.03
N VAL A 117 -19.39 -15.56 -4.79
CA VAL A 117 -20.02 -16.78 -4.28
C VAL A 117 -21.26 -16.37 -3.50
N TYR A 118 -22.33 -17.16 -3.66
CA TYR A 118 -23.58 -17.07 -2.93
C TYR A 118 -23.67 -18.21 -1.92
N ASP A 119 -24.07 -17.88 -0.69
CA ASP A 119 -24.24 -18.83 0.41
C ASP A 119 -25.40 -18.40 1.31
N HIS A 120 -26.54 -19.10 1.22
CA HIS A 120 -27.73 -18.91 2.04
C HIS A 120 -28.23 -17.44 2.11
N GLY A 121 -28.12 -16.70 1.02
CA GLY A 121 -28.51 -15.28 0.95
C GLY A 121 -27.34 -14.31 1.12
N ALA A 122 -26.23 -14.73 1.70
CA ALA A 122 -25.02 -13.93 1.75
C ALA A 122 -24.27 -14.01 0.40
N VAL A 123 -23.58 -12.93 0.04
CA VAL A 123 -22.71 -12.89 -1.13
C VAL A 123 -21.36 -12.32 -0.74
N ALA A 124 -20.29 -13.01 -1.13
CA ALA A 124 -18.92 -12.55 -0.96
C ALA A 124 -18.17 -12.69 -2.29
N GLY A 125 -17.42 -11.66 -2.68
CA GLY A 125 -16.75 -11.66 -3.98
C GLY A 125 -15.78 -10.53 -4.19
N LEU A 126 -15.44 -10.30 -5.45
CA LEU A 126 -14.53 -9.28 -5.92
C LEU A 126 -15.26 -8.34 -6.91
N ALA A 127 -14.93 -7.06 -6.81
CA ALA A 127 -15.25 -6.02 -7.76
C ALA A 127 -13.94 -5.48 -8.36
N SER A 128 -13.80 -5.53 -9.68
CA SER A 128 -12.63 -4.99 -10.38
C SER A 128 -13.03 -4.13 -11.56
N GLY A 129 -12.37 -2.99 -11.77
CA GLY A 129 -12.72 -2.09 -12.86
C GLY A 129 -11.99 -0.77 -12.79
N HIS A 130 -12.69 0.33 -12.99
CA HIS A 130 -12.13 1.67 -12.93
C HIS A 130 -13.15 2.69 -12.43
N THR A 131 -12.66 3.80 -11.89
CA THR A 131 -13.49 4.93 -11.46
C THR A 131 -13.52 6.04 -12.51
N ARG A 132 -13.97 7.24 -12.10
CA ARG A 132 -14.22 8.45 -12.90
C ARG A 132 -13.19 8.73 -13.99
N THR A 133 -11.92 8.49 -13.68
CA THR A 133 -10.81 8.71 -14.62
C THR A 133 -10.41 7.34 -15.18
N PRO A 134 -10.36 7.13 -16.50
CA PRO A 134 -10.06 5.82 -17.10
C PRO A 134 -8.68 5.25 -16.71
N HIS A 135 -7.85 6.04 -16.03
CA HIS A 135 -6.53 5.64 -15.53
C HIS A 135 -6.51 5.25 -14.05
N VAL A 136 -7.65 5.27 -13.35
CA VAL A 136 -7.76 4.86 -11.95
C VAL A 136 -8.46 3.51 -11.89
N ALA A 137 -7.69 2.45 -11.67
CA ALA A 137 -8.26 1.11 -11.51
C ALA A 137 -8.89 0.96 -10.14
N LEU A 138 -10.05 0.31 -10.07
CA LEU A 138 -10.75 -0.05 -8.84
C LEU A 138 -10.55 -1.54 -8.59
N LEU A 139 -10.19 -1.89 -7.36
CA LEU A 139 -10.19 -3.27 -6.89
C LEU A 139 -10.76 -3.30 -5.48
N GLY A 140 -11.80 -4.08 -5.24
CA GLY A 140 -12.43 -4.16 -3.93
C GLY A 140 -13.15 -5.46 -3.69
N ASN A 141 -13.28 -5.86 -2.43
CA ASN A 141 -14.17 -6.94 -2.03
C ASN A 141 -15.63 -6.49 -2.10
N LEU A 142 -16.49 -7.37 -2.60
CA LEU A 142 -17.94 -7.26 -2.54
C LEU A 142 -18.43 -8.09 -1.34
N SER A 143 -19.25 -7.51 -0.47
CA SER A 143 -19.93 -8.25 0.59
C SER A 143 -21.39 -7.83 0.72
N VAL A 144 -22.29 -8.80 0.77
CA VAL A 144 -23.74 -8.59 0.87
C VAL A 144 -24.29 -9.53 1.92
N ALA A 145 -25.01 -8.99 2.90
CA ALA A 145 -25.61 -9.82 3.96
C ALA A 145 -26.90 -10.50 3.49
N SER A 146 -27.65 -9.87 2.59
CA SER A 146 -28.92 -10.39 2.08
C SER A 146 -29.08 -10.06 0.60
N PHE A 147 -29.01 -11.11 -0.22
CA PHE A 147 -29.32 -11.12 -1.64
C PHE A 147 -30.44 -12.12 -1.92
N THR A 148 -31.42 -11.69 -2.70
CA THR A 148 -32.39 -12.60 -3.33
C THR A 148 -32.61 -12.19 -4.78
N ALA A 149 -32.96 -13.14 -5.64
CA ALA A 149 -33.18 -12.86 -7.06
C ALA A 149 -34.27 -11.79 -7.30
N THR A 150 -35.28 -11.72 -6.43
CA THR A 150 -36.42 -10.80 -6.53
C THR A 150 -36.28 -9.55 -5.66
N GLY A 151 -35.59 -9.63 -4.52
CA GLY A 151 -35.36 -8.50 -3.61
C GLY A 151 -34.07 -7.72 -3.88
N GLY A 152 -33.17 -8.26 -4.71
CA GLY A 152 -31.91 -7.63 -5.07
C GLY A 152 -30.91 -7.58 -3.92
N PHE A 153 -30.16 -6.49 -3.84
CA PHE A 153 -29.04 -6.32 -2.91
C PHE A 153 -29.43 -5.35 -1.79
N VAL A 154 -29.32 -5.81 -0.54
CA VAL A 154 -29.61 -4.98 0.65
C VAL A 154 -28.33 -4.77 1.47
N ASN A 155 -28.01 -3.50 1.78
CA ASN A 155 -26.84 -3.12 2.57
C ASN A 155 -25.53 -3.76 2.07
N ALA A 156 -25.40 -3.88 0.75
CA ALA A 156 -24.21 -4.39 0.12
C ALA A 156 -23.06 -3.40 0.28
N LYS A 157 -21.82 -3.89 0.25
CA LYS A 157 -20.61 -3.10 0.45
C LYS A 157 -19.56 -3.42 -0.62
N ILE A 158 -18.85 -2.37 -1.05
CA ILE A 158 -17.63 -2.44 -1.86
C ILE A 158 -16.52 -1.85 -1.01
N GLY A 159 -15.61 -2.67 -0.50
CA GLY A 159 -14.72 -2.24 0.58
C GLY A 159 -15.46 -2.05 1.91
N GLY A 160 -14.73 -2.10 3.04
CA GLY A 160 -15.32 -1.81 4.36
C GLY A 160 -16.33 -2.85 4.87
N GLY A 161 -16.29 -4.06 4.30
CA GLY A 161 -16.95 -5.25 4.85
C GLY A 161 -16.25 -5.78 6.11
N THR A 162 -16.90 -6.65 6.87
CA THR A 162 -16.39 -7.17 8.16
C THR A 162 -15.21 -8.12 8.03
N SER A 163 -14.90 -8.64 6.84
CA SER A 163 -13.87 -9.67 6.64
C SER A 163 -12.96 -9.50 5.40
N GLY A 164 -13.32 -8.68 4.42
CA GLY A 164 -12.62 -8.63 3.12
C GLY A 164 -11.64 -7.47 2.93
N GLY A 165 -11.49 -6.58 3.92
CA GLY A 165 -10.62 -5.40 3.82
C GLY A 165 -11.25 -4.20 3.09
N SER A 166 -10.41 -3.22 2.76
CA SER A 166 -10.79 -2.02 2.00
C SER A 166 -10.78 -2.29 0.50
N ALA A 167 -11.58 -1.52 -0.24
CA ALA A 167 -11.35 -1.36 -1.67
C ALA A 167 -10.23 -0.34 -1.90
N VAL A 168 -9.60 -0.41 -3.07
CA VAL A 168 -8.50 0.48 -3.45
C VAL A 168 -8.71 1.05 -4.84
N GLU A 169 -8.39 2.33 -4.96
CA GLU A 169 -8.19 3.02 -6.21
C GLU A 169 -6.70 3.10 -6.51
N LEU A 170 -6.32 2.64 -7.69
CA LEU A 170 -4.96 2.59 -8.19
C LEU A 170 -4.81 3.59 -9.33
N GLY A 171 -4.40 4.81 -8.96
CA GLY A 171 -4.15 5.90 -9.90
C GLY A 171 -2.69 5.99 -10.35
N PRO A 172 -2.41 6.84 -11.35
CA PRO A 172 -1.04 7.17 -11.73
C PRO A 172 -0.32 7.82 -10.54
N GLY A 173 0.74 7.18 -10.06
CA GLY A 173 1.61 7.72 -9.04
C GLY A 173 2.89 8.28 -9.65
N LYS A 174 3.54 9.18 -8.92
CA LYS A 174 4.95 9.49 -9.13
C LYS A 174 5.65 9.28 -7.80
N CYS A 175 6.67 8.43 -7.76
CA CYS A 175 7.59 8.44 -6.64
C CYS A 175 8.39 9.75 -6.72
N ALA A 176 8.15 10.67 -5.79
CA ALA A 176 9.09 11.77 -5.61
C ALA A 176 10.35 11.18 -4.94
N PRO A 177 11.56 11.39 -5.51
CA PRO A 177 12.77 11.02 -4.81
C PRO A 177 12.79 11.79 -3.50
N LYS A 178 12.72 11.07 -2.38
CA LYS A 178 13.05 11.66 -1.09
C LYS A 178 14.54 11.99 -1.17
N PRO A 179 14.98 13.25 -0.94
CA PRO A 179 16.41 13.55 -0.96
C PRO A 179 17.08 12.60 0.02
N SER A 180 17.97 11.75 -0.49
CA SER A 180 18.78 10.89 0.36
C SER A 180 19.60 11.83 1.23
N ARG A 181 19.36 11.81 2.54
CA ARG A 181 20.30 12.42 3.47
C ARG A 181 21.56 11.58 3.34
N GLU A 182 22.61 12.13 2.75
CA GLU A 182 23.91 11.47 2.75
C GLU A 182 24.33 11.33 4.21
N THR A 183 24.31 10.10 4.71
CA THR A 183 24.79 9.80 6.05
C THR A 183 26.18 9.19 5.98
N SER A 184 27.09 9.74 6.77
CA SER A 184 28.40 9.19 7.03
C SER A 184 28.37 8.49 8.39
N ARG A 185 28.91 7.28 8.46
CA ARG A 185 29.04 6.51 9.71
C ARG A 185 30.50 6.23 9.99
N ALA A 186 30.89 6.35 11.25
CA ALA A 186 32.22 5.98 11.71
C ALA A 186 32.14 5.24 13.03
N HIS A 187 32.96 4.19 13.14
CA HIS A 187 33.17 3.42 14.36
C HIS A 187 34.62 3.56 14.76
N GLY A 188 34.89 3.84 16.03
CA GLY A 188 36.26 3.96 16.52
C GLY A 188 36.35 4.63 17.87
N THR A 189 37.54 5.10 18.21
CA THR A 189 37.75 5.89 19.43
C THR A 189 37.43 7.37 19.18
N VAL A 190 36.86 8.03 20.19
CA VAL A 190 36.69 9.49 20.21
C VAL A 190 38.08 10.12 20.26
N SER A 191 38.49 10.79 19.18
CA SER A 191 39.82 11.41 19.04
C SER A 191 39.80 12.91 19.37
N ALA A 192 38.65 13.57 19.20
CA ALA A 192 38.42 14.95 19.61
C ALA A 192 36.97 15.13 20.03
N LEU A 193 36.75 15.94 21.06
CA LEU A 193 35.42 16.25 21.61
C LEU A 193 35.37 17.71 22.08
N SER A 194 34.36 18.44 21.65
CA SER A 194 34.04 19.79 22.11
C SER A 194 32.52 19.93 22.31
N ILE A 195 32.07 21.09 22.78
CA ILE A 195 30.64 21.38 22.94
C ILE A 195 29.87 21.43 21.60
N THR A 196 30.55 21.65 20.49
CA THR A 196 29.93 21.82 19.16
C THR A 196 30.41 20.81 18.13
N SER A 197 31.38 19.95 18.45
CA SER A 197 31.89 18.94 17.52
C SER A 197 32.41 17.68 18.21
N ILE A 198 32.33 16.55 17.51
CA ILE A 198 32.93 15.28 17.93
C ILE A 198 33.61 14.62 16.74
N THR A 199 34.76 13.98 16.98
CA THR A 199 35.50 13.21 15.97
C THR A 199 35.70 11.76 16.40
N VAL A 200 35.18 10.82 15.62
CA VAL A 200 35.30 9.37 15.86
C VAL A 200 35.77 8.69 14.59
N GLY A 201 36.82 7.87 14.68
CA GLY A 201 37.35 7.13 13.51
C GLY A 201 37.72 8.04 12.33
N GLY A 202 38.16 9.28 12.59
CA GLY A 202 38.49 10.27 11.57
C GLY A 202 37.31 11.08 11.00
N LEU A 203 36.06 10.73 11.35
CA LEU A 203 34.87 11.49 10.94
C LEU A 203 34.54 12.55 11.99
N THR A 204 34.59 13.83 11.61
CA THR A 204 34.18 14.96 12.45
C THR A 204 32.77 15.39 12.12
N CYS A 205 31.94 15.55 13.16
CA CYS A 205 30.56 16.00 13.04
C CYS A 205 30.24 17.12 14.02
N MET A 206 29.51 18.11 13.56
CA MET A 206 28.95 19.18 14.35
C MET A 206 27.80 18.64 15.22
N ILE A 207 27.82 18.95 16.51
CA ILE A 207 26.81 18.52 17.48
C ILE A 207 25.68 19.55 17.48
N PRO A 208 24.46 19.19 17.07
CA PRO A 208 23.33 20.10 17.19
C PRO A 208 22.89 20.24 18.65
N ALA A 209 22.28 21.38 18.99
CA ALA A 209 21.92 21.71 20.39
C ALA A 209 21.05 20.63 21.07
N ASN A 210 20.18 19.95 20.31
CA ASN A 210 19.34 18.87 20.81
C ASN A 210 20.11 17.57 21.16
N LEU A 211 21.37 17.43 20.74
CA LEU A 211 22.25 16.31 21.08
C LEU A 211 23.38 16.70 22.03
N ALA A 212 23.57 17.99 22.33
CA ALA A 212 24.66 18.48 23.18
C ALA A 212 24.67 17.81 24.56
N ALA A 213 23.51 17.59 25.17
CA ALA A 213 23.41 16.92 26.48
C ALA A 213 23.86 15.45 26.43
N LYS A 214 23.67 14.75 25.30
CA LYS A 214 24.11 13.36 25.12
C LYS A 214 25.61 13.24 24.85
N VAL A 215 26.20 14.28 24.26
CA VAL A 215 27.61 14.36 23.87
C VAL A 215 28.42 15.18 24.88
N ASN A 216 27.98 15.20 26.14
CA ASN A 216 28.59 16.01 27.18
C ASN A 216 30.03 15.51 27.46
N PRO A 217 31.04 16.40 27.52
CA PRO A 217 32.41 16.04 27.90
C PRO A 217 32.53 15.32 29.26
N ASN A 218 31.55 15.50 30.15
CA ASN A 218 31.51 14.80 31.43
C ASN A 218 31.07 13.34 31.30
N THR A 219 30.34 12.98 30.24
CA THR A 219 29.86 11.61 29.99
C THR A 219 30.70 10.87 28.97
N ILE A 220 31.29 11.57 27.99
CA ILE A 220 32.12 10.98 26.93
C ILE A 220 33.56 11.47 27.09
N LYS A 221 34.49 10.55 27.32
CA LYS A 221 35.92 10.86 27.39
C LYS A 221 36.60 10.64 26.04
N ILE A 222 37.60 11.45 25.73
CA ILE A 222 38.53 11.18 24.63
C ILE A 222 39.17 9.79 24.88
N GLY A 223 39.23 8.96 23.84
CA GLY A 223 39.65 7.56 23.91
C GLY A 223 38.51 6.54 24.04
N ALA A 224 37.30 6.96 24.43
CA ALA A 224 36.15 6.05 24.51
C ALA A 224 35.76 5.51 23.13
N ARG A 225 35.27 4.26 23.06
CA ARG A 225 34.76 3.68 21.81
C ARG A 225 33.34 4.14 21.54
N ALA A 226 33.11 4.65 20.34
CA ALA A 226 31.81 5.14 19.90
C ALA A 226 31.51 4.76 18.44
N GLU A 227 30.22 4.71 18.14
CA GLU A 227 29.67 4.75 16.79
C GLU A 227 28.97 6.09 16.63
N ILE A 228 29.33 6.85 15.59
CA ILE A 228 28.61 8.07 15.22
C ILE A 228 28.01 7.94 13.83
N GLU A 229 26.82 8.51 13.66
CA GLU A 229 26.16 8.70 12.39
C GLU A 229 25.88 10.19 12.20
N CYS A 230 26.29 10.72 11.06
CA CYS A 230 26.22 12.14 10.74
C CYS A 230 25.56 12.32 9.38
N ALA A 231 24.79 13.38 9.19
CA ALA A 231 24.24 13.76 7.90
C ALA A 231 24.99 14.96 7.33
N LEU A 232 25.34 14.91 6.05
CA LEU A 232 25.84 16.07 5.33
C LEU A 232 24.68 17.01 5.02
N ALA A 233 24.68 18.20 5.63
CA ALA A 233 23.71 19.25 5.37
C ALA A 233 24.48 20.55 5.10
N ASN A 234 24.23 21.17 3.93
CA ASN A 234 24.89 22.41 3.52
C ASN A 234 26.44 22.35 3.58
N GLY A 235 27.02 21.19 3.24
CA GLY A 235 28.47 20.98 3.29
C GLY A 235 29.04 20.69 4.69
N VAL A 236 28.20 20.60 5.72
CA VAL A 236 28.62 20.32 7.11
C VAL A 236 28.05 18.98 7.58
N ASN A 237 28.91 18.10 8.10
CA ASN A 237 28.50 16.87 8.76
C ASN A 237 27.87 17.22 10.11
N THR A 238 26.57 16.99 10.26
CA THR A 238 25.83 17.22 11.51
C THR A 238 25.51 15.88 12.16
N LEU A 239 25.83 15.73 13.44
CA LEU A 239 25.59 14.51 14.20
C LEU A 239 24.08 14.21 14.26
N LEU A 240 23.71 12.99 13.86
CA LEU A 240 22.34 12.47 13.98
C LEU A 240 22.21 11.54 15.19
N ARG A 241 23.23 10.71 15.40
CA ARG A 241 23.22 9.67 16.43
C ARG A 241 24.62 9.39 16.93
N ILE A 242 24.73 9.12 18.21
CA ILE A 242 25.91 8.56 18.85
C ILE A 242 25.49 7.34 19.67
N LYS A 243 26.30 6.29 19.64
CA LYS A 243 26.23 5.17 20.58
C LYS A 243 27.60 4.97 21.20
N LEU A 244 27.64 4.84 22.52
CA LEU A 244 28.85 4.48 23.25
C LEU A 244 28.89 2.97 23.39
N SER A 245 30.02 2.38 23.04
CA SER A 245 30.28 0.99 23.43
C SER A 245 30.73 1.04 24.87
N HIS A 246 29.89 0.59 25.79
CA HIS A 246 30.40 0.20 27.10
C HIS A 246 31.28 -1.01 26.80
N GLY A 247 32.55 -0.95 27.19
CA GLY A 247 33.32 -2.18 27.24
C GLY A 247 32.56 -3.07 28.20
N ASP A 248 32.14 -4.26 27.76
CA ASP A 248 31.72 -5.30 28.68
C ASP A 248 32.91 -5.48 29.62
N GLU A 249 32.78 -4.90 30.81
CA GLU A 249 33.67 -5.11 31.92
C GLU A 249 33.53 -6.60 32.21
N ASN A 250 34.52 -7.38 31.79
CA ASN A 250 34.60 -8.80 32.13
C ASN A 250 34.59 -8.86 33.67
N ASP A 251 33.44 -9.21 34.24
CA ASP A 251 33.33 -9.69 35.60
C ASP A 251 34.10 -11.02 35.69
N ASP A 252 35.37 -10.94 36.10
CA ASP A 252 36.15 -12.05 36.69
C ASP A 252 36.30 -11.79 38.20
#